data_AF-A0A364KT01-F1
#
_entry.id   AF-A0A364KT01-F1
#
_cell.length_a   1.000
_cell.length_b   1.000
_cell.length_c   1.000
_cell.angle_alpha   90.00
_cell.angle_beta   90.00
_cell.angle_gamma   90.00
#
_symmetry.space_group_name_H-M   'P 1'
#
loop_
_entity.id
_entity.type
_entity.pdbx_description
1 polymer ?
#
loop_
_entity_poly.entity_id
_entity_poly.type
_entity_poly.pdbx_seq_one_letter_code
_entity_poly.pdbx_strand_id
1 'polypeptide(L)'
;MTPNPEQRRRQECIKFQPTKPYTRERLEQAIRVFGRHKPVATRKQSYAIGDFAACYNLRKRNASQLREIDMDIPDDDENDDNYEPSTPRTRRRRAIQPQSSTPVEPAPASRIVKLSFSSVRGKSLLLQLKHADVFRDFVDSDDDEIADAPSSTKNDSKDTAQEDVSMEDSEGIERIIITAFAHPIDCELGNNCGSPCDFCTDFTFGMFGLGIKTVSVIDHVTWFEELCGGHRDDGQEPTRMCNVCALTRLHIMNCGGHQVTAIPNYDPYTFNIQTAFNSLGGRRLRGRRHQINEWCSFCINPAFFRCSTTQIIDIFANDIEDPSSPEAQGCGLRLCQGCKDLMDEHRNDFDRVIAALPGATEKRADAEFLVNGSDLNRYFSE
;
A
#
# COMPACT_ATOMS: atom_id res chain seq x y z
N MET A 1 -4.04 56.17 -3.49
CA MET A 1 -3.68 54.80 -3.06
C MET A 1 -4.02 53.87 -4.20
N THR A 2 -3.02 53.51 -4.99
CA THR A 2 -3.12 52.55 -6.09
C THR A 2 -3.05 51.13 -5.54
N PRO A 3 -3.94 50.21 -5.95
CA PRO A 3 -3.92 48.84 -5.43
C PRO A 3 -2.70 48.07 -5.96
N ASN A 4 -2.17 47.20 -5.10
CA ASN A 4 -0.99 46.35 -5.31
C ASN A 4 -1.17 45.46 -6.57
N PRO A 5 -0.20 45.42 -7.51
CA PRO A 5 -0.25 44.57 -8.71
C PRO A 5 -0.41 43.07 -8.42
N GLU A 6 -0.08 42.58 -7.23
CA GLU A 6 -0.28 41.17 -6.83
C GLU A 6 -1.76 40.80 -6.61
N GLN A 7 -2.60 41.75 -6.19
CA GLN A 7 -4.04 41.50 -6.01
C GLN A 7 -4.80 41.42 -7.34
N ARG A 8 -4.25 41.99 -8.43
CA ARG A 8 -4.85 41.89 -9.76
C ARG A 8 -4.67 40.51 -10.41
N ARG A 9 -3.58 39.78 -10.10
CA ARG A 9 -3.32 38.46 -10.69
C ARG A 9 -4.15 37.34 -10.06
N ARG A 10 -4.56 37.47 -8.78
CA ARG A 10 -5.46 36.50 -8.12
C ARG A 10 -6.92 36.57 -8.58
N GLN A 11 -7.33 37.60 -9.35
CA GLN A 11 -8.71 37.76 -9.82
C GLN A 11 -8.96 37.33 -11.27
N GLU A 12 -7.93 36.91 -12.00
CA GLU A 12 -8.09 36.31 -13.34
C GLU A 12 -8.15 34.77 -13.25
N CYS A 13 -8.94 34.26 -12.31
CA CYS A 13 -9.45 32.90 -12.45
C CYS A 13 -10.39 32.93 -13.67
N ILE A 14 -9.98 32.30 -14.76
CA ILE A 14 -10.73 32.21 -16.01
C ILE A 14 -12.09 31.63 -15.63
N LYS A 15 -13.11 32.51 -15.54
CA LYS A 15 -14.50 32.09 -15.41
C LYS A 15 -14.80 31.26 -16.64
N PHE A 16 -14.78 29.94 -16.48
CA PHE A 16 -15.29 29.03 -17.49
C PHE A 16 -16.71 29.48 -17.79
N GLN A 17 -16.91 30.03 -18.98
CA GLN A 17 -18.24 30.27 -19.51
C GLN A 17 -18.95 28.92 -19.46
N PRO A 18 -20.04 28.75 -18.68
CA PRO A 18 -20.74 27.49 -18.60
C PRO A 18 -21.04 27.04 -20.02
N THR A 19 -20.58 25.83 -20.35
CA THR A 19 -20.73 25.30 -21.70
C THR A 19 -22.20 25.37 -22.08
N LYS A 20 -22.49 25.99 -23.23
CA LYS A 20 -23.87 26.14 -23.73
C LYS A 20 -24.59 24.79 -23.61
N PRO A 21 -25.86 24.78 -23.14
CA PRO A 21 -26.62 23.55 -22.93
C PRO A 21 -26.59 22.68 -24.18
N TYR A 22 -26.62 21.36 -23.99
CA TYR A 22 -26.56 20.36 -25.05
C TYR A 22 -27.68 20.61 -26.08
N THR A 23 -27.38 21.37 -27.14
CA THR A 23 -28.33 21.58 -28.23
C THR A 23 -28.28 20.38 -29.17
N ARG A 24 -29.43 20.04 -29.74
CA ARG A 24 -29.57 18.95 -30.72
C ARG A 24 -28.60 19.12 -31.90
N GLU A 25 -28.36 20.36 -32.32
CA GLU A 25 -27.41 20.70 -33.38
C GLU A 25 -25.97 20.28 -33.06
N ARG A 26 -25.55 20.44 -31.79
CA ARG A 26 -24.20 20.07 -31.36
C ARG A 26 -24.01 18.55 -31.32
N LEU A 27 -25.06 17.81 -30.95
CA LEU A 27 -25.08 16.35 -30.99
C LEU A 27 -25.02 15.84 -32.44
N GLU A 28 -25.81 16.43 -33.34
CA GLU A 28 -25.78 16.09 -34.76
C GLU A 28 -24.41 16.37 -35.41
N GLN A 29 -23.74 17.45 -34.99
CA GLN A 29 -22.40 17.77 -35.44
C GLN A 29 -21.35 16.77 -34.91
N ALA A 30 -21.45 16.35 -33.65
CA ALA A 30 -20.56 15.33 -33.08
C ALA A 30 -20.71 13.98 -33.79
N ILE A 31 -21.94 13.53 -34.06
CA ILE A 31 -22.20 12.30 -34.81
C ILE A 31 -21.61 12.40 -36.23
N ARG A 32 -21.67 13.57 -36.86
CA ARG A 32 -21.11 13.78 -38.21
C ARG A 32 -19.58 13.70 -38.24
N VAL A 33 -18.91 14.18 -37.20
CA VAL A 33 -17.44 14.19 -37.09
C VAL A 33 -16.90 12.82 -36.69
N PHE A 34 -17.55 12.16 -35.73
CA PHE A 34 -17.02 10.95 -35.09
C PHE A 34 -17.70 9.64 -35.53
N GLY A 35 -18.86 9.70 -36.18
CA GLY A 35 -19.64 8.53 -36.58
C GLY A 35 -19.17 7.80 -37.85
N ARG A 36 -18.09 8.26 -38.51
CA ARG A 36 -17.56 7.53 -39.68
C ARG A 36 -16.66 6.40 -39.22
N HIS A 37 -17.23 5.19 -39.15
CA HIS A 37 -16.49 3.94 -38.95
C HIS A 37 -15.43 3.76 -40.06
N LYS A 38 -14.16 3.62 -39.65
CA LYS A 38 -13.08 3.21 -40.57
C LYS A 38 -13.31 1.75 -40.98
N PRO A 39 -13.20 1.40 -42.28
CA PRO A 39 -13.30 0.01 -42.71
C PRO A 39 -12.09 -0.78 -42.17
N VAL A 40 -12.38 -1.91 -41.54
CA VAL A 40 -11.40 -2.84 -40.97
C VAL A 40 -10.64 -3.51 -42.12
N ALA A 41 -9.35 -3.20 -42.25
CA ALA A 41 -8.47 -3.87 -43.21
C ALA A 41 -8.15 -5.28 -42.70
N THR A 42 -8.59 -6.29 -43.44
CA THR A 42 -8.24 -7.71 -43.24
C THR A 42 -6.78 -7.95 -43.63
N ARG A 43 -5.89 -8.10 -42.64
CA ARG A 43 -4.50 -8.49 -42.88
C ARG A 43 -4.33 -9.99 -42.62
N LYS A 44 -4.27 -10.77 -43.71
CA LYS A 44 -3.69 -12.12 -43.71
C LYS A 44 -2.16 -12.00 -43.76
N GLN A 45 -1.44 -12.75 -42.93
CA GLN A 45 -0.11 -13.25 -43.29
C GLN A 45 0.29 -14.43 -42.41
N SER A 46 0.39 -15.60 -43.07
CA SER A 46 1.04 -16.81 -42.62
C SER A 46 2.56 -16.65 -42.71
N TYR A 47 3.28 -17.00 -41.64
CA TYR A 47 4.69 -17.38 -41.74
C TYR A 47 4.86 -18.79 -41.20
N ALA A 48 5.39 -19.65 -42.06
CA ALA A 48 5.82 -21.00 -41.75
C ALA A 48 7.04 -20.95 -40.83
N ILE A 49 6.99 -21.71 -39.73
CA ILE A 49 8.13 -21.96 -38.85
C ILE A 49 8.84 -23.19 -39.42
N GLY A 50 9.92 -22.94 -40.15
CA GLY A 50 10.90 -23.95 -40.53
C GLY A 50 12.07 -23.95 -39.53
N ASP A 51 12.46 -25.14 -39.13
CA ASP A 51 13.82 -25.58 -38.79
C ASP A 51 14.73 -24.64 -37.97
N PHE A 52 14.58 -24.72 -36.65
CA PHE A 52 15.68 -24.47 -35.69
C PHE A 52 15.80 -25.62 -34.68
N ALA A 53 15.74 -26.84 -35.18
CA ALA A 53 16.20 -28.01 -34.45
C ALA A 53 17.72 -28.17 -34.63
N ALA A 54 18.38 -28.53 -33.53
CA ALA A 54 19.79 -28.93 -33.40
C ALA A 54 20.81 -27.80 -33.18
N CYS A 55 21.14 -27.54 -31.91
CA CYS A 55 22.52 -27.32 -31.44
C CYS A 55 22.59 -27.21 -29.89
N TYR A 56 22.21 -28.26 -29.15
CA TYR A 56 22.63 -28.39 -27.74
C TYR A 56 23.04 -29.84 -27.44
N ASN A 57 24.35 -30.07 -27.34
CA ASN A 57 24.94 -31.32 -26.88
C ASN A 57 24.92 -31.36 -25.34
N LEU A 58 23.93 -32.03 -24.76
CA LEU A 58 23.94 -32.36 -23.34
C LEU A 58 24.92 -33.52 -23.09
N ARG A 59 25.97 -33.26 -22.28
CA ARG A 59 26.85 -34.32 -21.76
C ARG A 59 26.03 -35.24 -20.85
N LYS A 60 25.81 -36.48 -21.28
CA LYS A 60 25.37 -37.56 -20.40
C LYS A 60 26.51 -37.91 -19.43
N ARG A 61 26.27 -37.75 -18.12
CA ARG A 61 27.11 -38.37 -17.09
C ARG A 61 26.61 -39.80 -16.86
N ASN A 62 27.53 -40.75 -16.92
CA ASN A 62 27.29 -42.18 -16.68
C ASN A 62 26.99 -42.40 -15.19
N ALA A 63 25.82 -42.98 -14.91
CA ALA A 63 25.34 -43.32 -13.57
C ALA A 63 25.87 -44.69 -13.11
N SER A 64 27.20 -44.83 -13.00
CA SER A 64 27.81 -46.07 -12.50
C SER A 64 28.98 -45.76 -11.58
N GLN A 65 28.67 -45.23 -10.39
CA GLN A 65 29.48 -45.28 -9.16
C GLN A 65 28.78 -44.47 -8.06
N LEU A 66 27.74 -45.06 -7.47
CA LEU A 66 27.33 -44.71 -6.11
C LEU A 66 27.83 -45.86 -5.23
N ARG A 67 28.92 -45.62 -4.52
CA ARG A 67 29.32 -46.47 -3.39
C ARG A 67 28.45 -46.04 -2.21
N GLU A 68 27.93 -47.03 -1.48
CA GLU A 68 27.29 -46.90 -0.18
C GLU A 68 28.11 -45.97 0.71
N ILE A 69 27.46 -44.93 1.23
CA ILE A 69 27.94 -44.16 2.38
C ILE A 69 27.18 -44.75 3.56
N ASP A 70 27.91 -45.51 4.37
CA ASP A 70 27.49 -46.06 5.64
C ASP A 70 27.44 -44.91 6.67
N MET A 71 26.28 -44.68 7.27
CA MET A 71 26.05 -43.65 8.28
C MET A 71 25.58 -44.34 9.56
N ASP A 72 26.54 -44.89 10.30
CA ASP A 72 26.35 -45.31 11.69
C ASP A 72 26.25 -44.05 12.56
N ILE A 73 25.04 -43.75 13.03
CA ILE A 73 24.77 -42.77 14.10
C ILE A 73 24.58 -43.58 15.39
N PRO A 74 25.41 -43.40 16.43
CA PRO A 74 25.19 -44.08 17.70
C PRO A 74 24.07 -43.38 18.47
N ASP A 75 23.02 -44.13 18.80
CA ASP A 75 22.01 -43.79 19.80
C ASP A 75 22.65 -43.86 21.20
N ASP A 76 22.68 -42.73 21.91
CA ASP A 76 23.19 -42.61 23.29
C ASP A 76 22.07 -42.10 24.19
N ASP A 77 21.07 -42.96 24.43
CA ASP A 77 19.88 -42.71 25.27
C ASP A 77 19.94 -43.49 26.60
N GLU A 78 20.99 -43.27 27.40
CA GLU A 78 21.05 -43.80 28.78
C GLU A 78 21.42 -42.72 29.81
N ASN A 79 20.60 -41.65 29.94
CA ASN A 79 20.54 -40.89 31.20
C ASN A 79 19.34 -39.93 31.31
N ASP A 80 18.12 -40.42 31.60
CA ASP A 80 16.95 -39.56 31.87
C ASP A 80 16.16 -39.93 33.14
N ASP A 81 16.85 -40.36 34.20
CA ASP A 81 16.21 -40.74 35.48
C ASP A 81 16.19 -39.63 36.55
N ASN A 82 16.27 -38.34 36.17
CA ASN A 82 16.35 -37.26 37.16
C ASN A 82 15.33 -36.11 36.99
N TYR A 83 14.12 -36.43 36.51
CA TYR A 83 12.99 -35.50 36.50
C TYR A 83 11.95 -35.85 37.59
N GLU A 84 12.07 -35.23 38.76
CA GLU A 84 11.06 -35.28 39.84
C GLU A 84 10.24 -33.97 39.89
N PRO A 85 9.01 -33.90 39.36
CA PRO A 85 8.17 -32.71 39.42
C PRO A 85 7.24 -32.79 40.63
N SER A 86 7.78 -32.60 41.84
CA SER A 86 6.93 -32.47 43.04
C SER A 86 7.52 -31.53 44.08
N THR A 87 7.39 -30.22 43.85
CA THR A 87 7.38 -29.23 44.94
C THR A 87 6.20 -28.27 44.78
N PRO A 88 5.24 -28.23 45.72
CA PRO A 88 4.15 -27.26 45.70
C PRO A 88 4.67 -25.88 46.16
N ARG A 89 4.54 -24.88 45.29
CA ARG A 89 4.87 -23.48 45.60
C ARG A 89 4.01 -22.97 46.76
N THR A 90 4.66 -22.63 47.87
CA THR A 90 4.05 -22.04 49.06
C THR A 90 3.61 -20.60 48.79
N ARG A 91 2.30 -20.36 48.88
CA ARG A 91 1.69 -19.02 48.94
C ARG A 91 2.18 -18.29 50.19
N ARG A 92 2.97 -17.23 49.99
CA ARG A 92 3.38 -16.31 51.06
C ARG A 92 2.19 -15.46 51.49
N ARG A 93 1.54 -15.84 52.60
CA ARG A 93 0.58 -14.99 53.33
C ARG A 93 1.34 -13.76 53.87
N ARG A 94 0.93 -12.56 53.44
CA ARG A 94 1.31 -11.31 54.11
C ARG A 94 0.17 -10.90 55.03
N ALA A 95 0.56 -10.52 56.24
CA ALA A 95 -0.31 -10.29 57.39
C ALA A 95 -1.22 -9.06 57.21
N ILE A 96 -2.41 -9.19 57.78
CA ILE A 96 -3.41 -8.13 58.00
C ILE A 96 -2.90 -7.23 59.12
N GLN A 97 -2.90 -5.91 58.91
CA GLN A 97 -2.77 -4.89 59.95
C GLN A 97 -3.81 -3.77 59.69
N PRO A 98 -4.40 -3.14 60.73
CA PRO A 98 -5.72 -2.54 60.62
C PRO A 98 -5.73 -1.08 60.13
N GLN A 99 -6.95 -0.69 59.76
CA GLN A 99 -7.40 0.54 59.13
C GLN A 99 -6.89 1.84 59.76
N SER A 100 -6.49 2.77 58.88
CA SER A 100 -6.53 4.21 59.12
C SER A 100 -7.09 4.89 57.87
N SER A 101 -8.14 5.68 58.06
CA SER A 101 -8.87 6.45 57.06
C SER A 101 -8.06 7.64 56.52
N THR A 102 -8.20 7.90 55.20
CA THR A 102 -8.12 9.18 54.44
C THR A 102 -7.66 8.90 52.99
N PRO A 103 -7.73 9.85 52.05
CA PRO A 103 -8.91 10.46 51.42
C PRO A 103 -9.03 10.04 49.94
N VAL A 104 -10.18 10.34 49.32
CA VAL A 104 -10.53 10.04 47.91
C VAL A 104 -9.40 10.43 46.95
N GLU A 105 -8.84 9.42 46.28
CA GLU A 105 -7.79 9.55 45.26
C GLU A 105 -8.46 9.94 43.92
N PRO A 106 -8.06 11.05 43.27
CA PRO A 106 -8.62 11.41 41.97
C PRO A 106 -8.15 10.44 40.89
N ALA A 107 -9.06 10.08 39.98
CA ALA A 107 -8.81 9.16 38.88
C ALA A 107 -7.50 9.50 38.12
N PRO A 108 -6.72 8.50 37.69
CA PRO A 108 -5.45 8.74 37.03
C PRO A 108 -5.70 9.50 35.72
N ALA A 109 -5.19 10.72 35.64
CA ALA A 109 -5.20 11.51 34.42
C ALA A 109 -4.43 10.76 33.33
N SER A 110 -5.14 10.21 32.35
CA SER A 110 -4.53 9.58 31.18
C SER A 110 -3.80 10.66 30.39
N ARG A 111 -2.48 10.49 30.25
CA ARG A 111 -1.64 11.36 29.41
C ARG A 111 -1.40 10.63 28.10
N ILE A 112 -1.96 11.16 27.01
CA ILE A 112 -1.72 10.65 25.66
C ILE A 112 -0.30 11.08 25.26
N VAL A 113 0.61 10.13 25.14
CA VAL A 113 1.96 10.37 24.62
C VAL A 113 1.96 10.05 23.13
N LYS A 114 2.12 11.08 22.29
CA LYS A 114 2.31 10.90 20.85
C LYS A 114 3.79 10.58 20.58
N LEU A 115 4.06 9.34 20.19
CA LEU A 115 5.39 8.92 19.74
C LEU A 115 5.45 9.01 18.21
N SER A 116 6.42 9.75 17.67
CA SER A 116 6.73 9.81 16.23
C SER A 116 8.16 9.32 15.99
N PHE A 117 8.32 8.34 15.10
CA PHE A 117 9.63 7.83 14.69
C PHE A 117 9.85 8.20 13.22
N SER A 118 11.05 8.65 12.87
CA SER A 118 11.47 8.88 11.47
C SER A 118 11.81 7.57 10.77
N SER A 119 12.48 6.64 11.46
CA SER A 119 12.95 5.39 10.85
C SER A 119 11.80 4.42 10.52
N VAL A 120 11.89 3.76 9.36
CA VAL A 120 10.97 2.68 8.95
C VAL A 120 10.87 1.59 10.02
N ARG A 121 12.00 1.22 10.63
CA ARG A 121 12.04 0.22 11.71
C ARG A 121 11.30 0.70 12.97
N GLY A 122 11.43 1.98 13.33
CA GLY A 122 10.68 2.57 14.46
C GLY A 122 9.19 2.69 14.18
N LYS A 123 8.81 3.11 12.96
CA LYS A 123 7.41 3.13 12.47
C LYS A 123 6.81 1.72 12.51
N SER A 124 7.59 0.70 12.17
CA SER A 124 7.17 -0.72 12.23
C SER A 124 7.04 -1.26 13.67
N LEU A 125 7.98 -0.94 14.55
CA LEU A 125 7.94 -1.33 15.98
C LEU A 125 6.67 -0.79 16.66
N LEU A 126 6.30 0.47 16.40
CA LEU A 126 5.04 1.04 16.92
C LEU A 126 3.81 0.25 16.47
N LEU A 127 3.83 -0.26 15.25
CA LEU A 127 2.71 -1.02 14.69
C LEU A 127 2.57 -2.37 15.40
N GLN A 128 3.68 -3.06 15.69
CA GLN A 128 3.67 -4.28 16.50
C GLN A 128 3.09 -4.02 17.89
N LEU A 129 3.46 -2.92 18.53
CA LEU A 129 2.90 -2.55 19.84
C LEU A 129 1.39 -2.30 19.78
N LYS A 130 0.86 -1.71 18.70
CA LYS A 130 -0.58 -1.54 18.52
C LYS A 130 -1.34 -2.85 18.30
N HIS A 131 -0.70 -3.84 17.69
CA HIS A 131 -1.30 -5.14 17.40
C HIS A 131 -1.02 -6.22 18.46
N ALA A 132 -0.08 -5.99 19.37
CA ALA A 132 0.15 -6.87 20.51
C ALA A 132 -1.10 -6.90 21.38
N ASP A 133 -1.62 -8.10 21.64
CA ASP A 133 -2.86 -8.35 22.41
C ASP A 133 -2.88 -7.68 23.80
N VAL A 134 -1.73 -7.23 24.30
CA VAL A 134 -1.56 -6.48 25.56
C VAL A 134 -2.42 -5.21 25.64
N PHE A 135 -2.84 -4.62 24.51
CA PHE A 135 -3.67 -3.41 24.49
C PHE A 135 -5.15 -3.65 24.14
N ARG A 136 -5.58 -4.89 23.86
CA ARG A 136 -6.99 -5.19 23.56
C ARG A 136 -7.88 -5.21 24.80
N ASP A 137 -7.32 -5.48 25.97
CA ASP A 137 -8.10 -5.67 27.21
C ASP A 137 -8.56 -4.36 27.89
N PHE A 138 -8.24 -3.19 27.32
CA PHE A 138 -8.58 -1.89 27.92
C PHE A 138 -9.75 -1.14 27.25
N VAL A 139 -10.37 -1.68 26.20
CA VAL A 139 -11.38 -0.93 25.40
C VAL A 139 -12.80 -1.53 25.45
N ASP A 140 -13.02 -2.63 26.15
CA ASP A 140 -14.38 -3.14 26.43
C ASP A 140 -14.75 -2.85 27.89
N SER A 141 -15.23 -1.63 28.16
CA SER A 141 -15.96 -1.32 29.39
C SER A 141 -17.14 -0.41 29.06
N ASP A 142 -18.30 -1.06 28.94
CA ASP A 142 -19.68 -0.61 29.17
C ASP A 142 -19.93 0.90 29.26
N ASP A 143 -20.62 1.45 28.25
CA ASP A 143 -21.40 2.70 28.37
C ASP A 143 -22.74 2.53 27.63
N ASP A 144 -23.74 2.02 28.36
CA ASP A 144 -25.15 2.14 28.04
C ASP A 144 -25.88 2.86 29.20
N GLU A 145 -26.73 3.83 28.82
CA GLU A 145 -27.75 4.54 29.60
C GLU A 145 -27.32 5.48 30.75
N ILE A 146 -27.56 6.79 30.56
CA ILE A 146 -28.47 7.61 31.40
C ILE A 146 -28.87 8.88 30.61
N ALA A 147 -30.15 9.21 30.70
CA ALA A 147 -30.87 10.27 29.97
C ALA A 147 -30.83 11.68 30.63
N ASP A 148 -31.02 12.69 29.78
CA ASP A 148 -31.64 14.03 29.91
C ASP A 148 -31.65 14.81 31.25
N ALA A 149 -31.13 16.05 31.20
CA ALA A 149 -31.81 17.35 31.49
C ALA A 149 -30.89 18.45 32.10
N PRO A 150 -31.24 19.76 32.00
CA PRO A 150 -30.28 20.86 31.76
C PRO A 150 -30.09 21.83 32.95
N SER A 151 -29.03 22.67 32.92
CA SER A 151 -29.08 24.13 33.22
C SER A 151 -27.69 24.80 33.28
N SER A 152 -27.69 26.05 32.79
CA SER A 152 -26.74 27.15 32.89
C SER A 152 -25.83 27.26 34.13
N THR A 153 -24.57 27.72 33.98
CA THR A 153 -24.12 29.12 34.18
C THR A 153 -22.59 29.25 34.27
N LYS A 154 -22.07 30.33 33.66
CA LYS A 154 -20.91 31.18 34.04
C LYS A 154 -19.46 30.68 33.87
N ASN A 155 -18.81 31.35 32.92
CA ASN A 155 -17.48 31.98 32.95
C ASN A 155 -16.51 31.58 34.07
N ASP A 156 -15.28 31.19 33.68
CA ASP A 156 -14.10 31.92 34.14
C ASP A 156 -12.92 31.75 33.18
N SER A 157 -12.33 32.89 32.85
CA SER A 157 -11.14 33.07 32.05
C SER A 157 -9.92 32.48 32.76
N LYS A 158 -9.08 31.74 32.02
CA LYS A 158 -7.68 31.61 32.39
C LYS A 158 -6.79 31.51 31.16
N ASP A 159 -6.08 32.61 30.92
CA ASP A 159 -4.86 32.70 30.14
C ASP A 159 -3.99 31.46 30.33
N THR A 160 -3.77 30.75 29.24
CA THR A 160 -2.59 29.91 29.09
C THR A 160 -1.97 30.34 27.78
N ALA A 161 -0.95 31.18 27.87
CA ALA A 161 -0.08 31.54 26.76
C ALA A 161 0.55 30.24 26.26
N GLN A 162 -0.03 29.71 25.20
CA GLN A 162 0.53 28.62 24.41
C GLN A 162 1.64 29.27 23.59
N GLU A 163 2.88 28.96 23.94
CA GLU A 163 4.04 29.32 23.12
C GLU A 163 3.85 28.62 21.77
N ASP A 164 3.42 29.39 20.77
CA ASP A 164 3.49 29.08 19.35
C ASP A 164 4.95 28.78 19.03
N VAL A 165 5.29 27.49 18.99
CA VAL A 165 6.47 27.03 18.28
C VAL A 165 6.11 27.16 16.80
N SER A 166 6.38 28.32 16.22
CA SER A 166 6.34 28.54 14.78
C SER A 166 7.26 27.52 14.13
N MET A 167 6.70 26.41 13.64
CA MET A 167 7.38 25.57 12.67
C MET A 167 7.69 26.48 11.49
N GLU A 168 8.97 26.68 11.23
CA GLU A 168 9.44 27.51 10.13
C GLU A 168 8.76 27.04 8.83
N ASP A 169 7.97 27.95 8.23
CA ASP A 169 7.31 27.78 6.94
C ASP A 169 8.39 27.39 5.92
N SER A 170 8.56 26.09 5.71
CA SER A 170 9.28 25.59 4.55
C SER A 170 8.40 25.95 3.36
N GLU A 171 8.72 27.07 2.69
CA GLU A 171 8.00 27.56 1.52
C GLU A 171 7.95 26.44 0.45
N GLY A 172 6.85 25.70 0.43
CA GLY A 172 6.67 24.61 -0.51
C GLY A 172 6.69 25.10 -1.96
N ILE A 173 7.17 24.26 -2.87
CA ILE A 173 7.35 24.64 -4.28
C ILE A 173 6.09 24.30 -5.06
N GLU A 174 5.47 25.30 -5.71
CA GLU A 174 4.33 25.03 -6.60
C GLU A 174 4.78 24.23 -7.83
N ARG A 175 4.07 23.14 -8.12
CA ARG A 175 4.34 22.22 -9.23
C ARG A 175 3.05 21.68 -9.82
N ILE A 176 3.11 21.26 -11.08
CA ILE A 176 2.03 20.53 -11.74
C ILE A 176 2.41 19.05 -11.76
N ILE A 177 1.54 18.20 -11.22
CA ILE A 177 1.71 16.75 -11.22
C ILE A 177 0.58 16.08 -12.02
N ILE A 178 0.81 14.84 -12.44
CA ILE A 178 -0.21 13.96 -12.99
C ILE A 178 -0.40 12.84 -11.97
N THR A 179 -1.61 12.71 -11.43
CA THR A 179 -1.91 11.76 -10.34
C THR A 179 -3.28 11.12 -10.56
N ALA A 180 -3.46 9.91 -10.03
CA ALA A 180 -4.76 9.25 -9.92
C ALA A 180 -5.29 9.23 -8.47
N PHE A 181 -4.61 9.94 -7.56
CA PHE A 181 -4.90 9.94 -6.14
C PHE A 181 -5.18 11.37 -5.67
N ALA A 182 -6.09 11.50 -4.71
CA ALA A 182 -6.32 12.74 -3.99
C ALA A 182 -5.19 12.97 -2.97
N HIS A 183 -4.53 14.12 -3.07
CA HIS A 183 -3.46 14.54 -2.17
C HIS A 183 -3.96 15.47 -1.04
N PRO A 184 -3.31 15.47 0.14
CA PRO A 184 -2.22 14.58 0.56
C PRO A 184 -2.65 13.12 0.67
N ILE A 185 -1.72 12.19 0.45
CA ILE A 185 -1.98 10.77 0.70
C ILE A 185 -1.80 10.52 2.20
N ASP A 186 -2.86 10.07 2.85
CA ASP A 186 -2.85 9.74 4.27
C ASP A 186 -2.31 8.31 4.48
N CYS A 187 -1.08 8.23 4.98
CA CYS A 187 -0.42 6.98 5.38
C CYS A 187 -0.41 6.77 6.90
N GLU A 188 -1.08 7.62 7.71
CA GLU A 188 -1.02 7.53 9.18
C GLU A 188 -2.00 6.49 9.74
N LEU A 189 -1.45 5.33 10.12
CA LEU A 189 -2.09 4.19 10.82
C LEU A 189 -3.03 4.48 12.01
N GLY A 190 -2.99 5.67 12.61
CA GLY A 190 -3.71 5.99 13.85
C GLY A 190 -4.94 6.89 13.67
N ASN A 191 -5.05 7.58 12.54
CA ASN A 191 -6.00 8.68 12.35
C ASN A 191 -7.04 8.40 11.26
N ASN A 192 -7.13 7.16 10.78
CA ASN A 192 -8.26 6.70 10.00
C ASN A 192 -9.50 6.62 10.90
N CYS A 193 -10.03 7.76 11.38
CA CYS A 193 -11.16 7.98 12.29
C CYS A 193 -12.38 7.04 12.04
N GLY A 194 -12.23 5.74 12.29
CA GLY A 194 -13.16 4.69 11.83
C GLY A 194 -13.20 4.42 10.32
N SER A 195 -12.36 5.04 9.48
CA SER A 195 -12.46 4.94 8.02
C SER A 195 -11.56 3.84 7.41
N PRO A 196 -12.03 3.01 6.48
CA PRO A 196 -11.22 1.93 5.94
C PRO A 196 -10.23 2.41 4.86
N CYS A 197 -9.06 1.77 4.78
CA CYS A 197 -8.08 1.97 3.71
C CYS A 197 -8.71 1.75 2.32
N ASP A 198 -8.48 2.67 1.38
CA ASP A 198 -9.10 2.62 0.05
C ASP A 198 -8.60 1.40 -0.75
N PHE A 199 -7.31 1.09 -0.61
CA PHE A 199 -6.67 -0.07 -1.24
C PHE A 199 -7.16 -1.42 -0.67
N CYS A 200 -7.46 -1.47 0.63
CA CYS A 200 -8.00 -2.69 1.26
C CYS A 200 -9.49 -2.88 1.00
N THR A 201 -10.23 -1.77 0.85
CA THR A 201 -11.66 -1.78 0.59
C THR A 201 -11.95 -2.23 -0.84
N ASP A 202 -11.17 -1.72 -1.79
CA ASP A 202 -11.31 -2.07 -3.19
C ASP A 202 -9.92 -2.29 -3.81
N PHE A 203 -9.56 -3.55 -4.09
CA PHE A 203 -8.25 -3.84 -4.71
C PHE A 203 -8.08 -3.13 -6.07
N THR A 204 -9.19 -2.81 -6.76
CA THR A 204 -9.16 -2.08 -8.02
C THR A 204 -8.82 -0.61 -7.85
N PHE A 205 -8.90 -0.08 -6.62
CA PHE A 205 -8.44 1.28 -6.31
C PHE A 205 -6.93 1.43 -6.55
N GLY A 206 -6.12 0.42 -6.25
CA GLY A 206 -4.71 0.42 -6.65
C GLY A 206 -4.52 0.41 -8.17
N MET A 207 -5.48 -0.19 -8.90
CA MET A 207 -5.43 -0.29 -10.36
C MET A 207 -5.75 1.02 -11.07
N PHE A 208 -6.79 1.71 -10.62
CA PHE A 208 -7.36 2.86 -11.34
C PHE A 208 -7.31 4.18 -10.55
N GLY A 209 -7.12 4.11 -9.22
CA GLY A 209 -7.29 5.24 -8.32
C GLY A 209 -8.66 5.89 -8.49
N LEU A 210 -8.67 7.22 -8.46
CA LEU A 210 -9.79 8.10 -8.81
C LEU A 210 -9.77 8.52 -10.29
N GLY A 211 -8.88 7.91 -11.09
CA GLY A 211 -8.63 8.28 -12.48
C GLY A 211 -7.57 9.39 -12.63
N ILE A 212 -6.83 9.37 -13.73
CA ILE A 212 -5.70 10.28 -13.95
C ILE A 212 -6.18 11.72 -14.15
N LYS A 213 -5.60 12.66 -13.39
CA LYS A 213 -5.78 14.11 -13.50
C LYS A 213 -4.45 14.85 -13.50
N THR A 214 -4.44 16.03 -14.11
CA THR A 214 -3.36 17.00 -13.99
C THR A 214 -3.73 18.01 -12.90
N VAL A 215 -2.90 18.13 -11.87
CA VAL A 215 -3.20 18.84 -10.62
C VAL A 215 -2.11 19.84 -10.31
N SER A 216 -2.46 21.06 -9.90
CA SER A 216 -1.49 21.99 -9.30
C SER A 216 -1.35 21.70 -7.82
N VAL A 217 -0.12 21.52 -7.34
CA VAL A 217 0.18 21.17 -5.95
C VAL A 217 1.28 22.04 -5.37
N ILE A 218 1.31 22.17 -4.04
CA ILE A 218 2.49 22.59 -3.28
C ILE A 218 3.29 21.33 -2.92
N ASP A 219 4.57 21.29 -3.32
CA ASP A 219 5.53 20.24 -2.95
C ASP A 219 6.25 20.64 -1.65
N HIS A 220 5.87 20.00 -0.54
CA HIS A 220 6.45 20.18 0.78
C HIS A 220 7.66 19.25 1.03
N VAL A 221 8.30 18.74 -0.04
CA VAL A 221 9.36 17.73 -0.03
C VAL A 221 8.86 16.34 0.35
N THR A 222 8.15 16.22 1.47
CA THR A 222 7.64 14.96 2.03
C THR A 222 6.24 14.58 1.55
N TRP A 223 5.41 15.58 1.23
CA TRP A 223 4.03 15.38 0.81
C TRP A 223 3.57 16.49 -0.15
N PHE A 224 2.44 16.25 -0.81
CA PHE A 224 1.82 17.20 -1.75
C PHE A 224 0.49 17.73 -1.23
N GLU A 225 0.27 19.03 -1.39
CA GLU A 225 -1.00 19.70 -1.09
C GLU A 225 -1.69 20.13 -2.39
N GLU A 226 -2.94 19.70 -2.63
CA GLU A 226 -3.68 20.15 -3.84
C GLU A 226 -4.10 21.62 -3.73
N LEU A 227 -3.76 22.41 -4.75
CA LEU A 227 -4.19 23.80 -4.89
C LEU A 227 -5.44 23.95 -5.75
N CYS A 228 -5.43 23.34 -6.94
CA CYS A 228 -6.56 23.36 -7.86
C CYS A 228 -6.46 22.27 -8.94
N GLY A 229 -7.62 21.92 -9.53
CA GLY A 229 -7.76 20.94 -10.61
C GLY A 229 -7.64 19.49 -10.17
N GLY A 230 -7.54 19.27 -8.86
CA GLY A 230 -7.32 17.97 -8.24
C GLY A 230 -8.59 17.17 -7.98
N HIS A 231 -8.46 16.13 -7.17
CA HIS A 231 -9.60 15.33 -6.74
C HIS A 231 -10.30 15.94 -5.53
N ARG A 232 -9.58 16.74 -4.72
CA ARG A 232 -10.13 17.46 -3.57
C ARG A 232 -11.17 18.51 -4.00
N ASP A 233 -10.94 19.16 -5.14
CA ASP A 233 -11.90 20.10 -5.75
C ASP A 233 -13.23 19.44 -6.16
N ASP A 234 -13.20 18.15 -6.48
CA ASP A 234 -14.40 17.35 -6.79
C ASP A 234 -15.11 16.85 -5.51
N GLY A 235 -14.63 17.25 -4.33
CA GLY A 235 -15.14 16.81 -3.04
C GLY A 235 -14.67 15.42 -2.61
N GLN A 236 -13.60 14.88 -3.21
CA GLN A 236 -13.01 13.63 -2.75
C GLN A 236 -12.22 13.83 -1.47
N GLU A 237 -12.29 12.85 -0.56
CA GLU A 237 -11.42 12.79 0.61
C GLU A 237 -9.96 12.53 0.20
N PRO A 238 -8.98 12.88 1.04
CA PRO A 238 -7.59 12.53 0.78
C PRO A 238 -7.45 11.00 0.68
N THR A 239 -6.57 10.52 -0.19
CA THR A 239 -6.43 9.08 -0.43
C THR A 239 -5.85 8.40 0.81
N ARG A 240 -6.50 7.34 1.30
CA ARG A 240 -6.07 6.62 2.51
C ARG A 240 -5.35 5.33 2.16
N MET A 241 -4.10 5.22 2.57
CA MET A 241 -3.29 4.01 2.43
C MET A 241 -2.85 3.51 3.81
N CYS A 242 -3.27 2.30 4.20
CA CYS A 242 -2.77 1.72 5.45
C CYS A 242 -1.29 1.32 5.32
N ASN A 243 -0.61 1.17 6.46
CA ASN A 243 0.79 0.76 6.43
C ASN A 243 1.03 -0.60 5.82
N VAL A 244 0.10 -1.55 5.92
CA VAL A 244 0.30 -2.84 5.25
C VAL A 244 0.39 -2.63 3.73
N CYS A 245 -0.48 -1.80 3.16
CA CYS A 245 -0.42 -1.43 1.74
C CYS A 245 0.85 -0.64 1.40
N ALA A 246 1.23 0.33 2.23
CA ALA A 246 2.46 1.11 2.04
C ALA A 246 3.72 0.23 2.09
N LEU A 247 3.89 -0.48 3.20
CA LEU A 247 5.05 -1.32 3.48
C LEU A 247 5.17 -2.48 2.49
N THR A 248 4.07 -3.05 2.00
CA THR A 248 4.15 -4.06 0.94
C THR A 248 4.83 -3.50 -0.32
N ARG A 249 4.53 -2.25 -0.71
CA ARG A 249 5.14 -1.61 -1.88
C ARG A 249 6.61 -1.27 -1.64
N LEU A 250 6.94 -0.76 -0.46
CA LEU A 250 8.32 -0.51 -0.06
C LEU A 250 9.15 -1.80 0.02
N HIS A 251 8.55 -2.89 0.53
CA HIS A 251 9.20 -4.19 0.61
C HIS A 251 9.50 -4.75 -0.79
N ILE A 252 8.61 -4.53 -1.76
CA ILE A 252 8.90 -4.83 -3.17
C ILE A 252 10.11 -4.03 -3.66
N MET A 253 10.12 -2.71 -3.45
CA MET A 253 11.21 -1.82 -3.90
C MET A 253 12.57 -2.16 -3.27
N ASN A 254 12.56 -2.58 -2.00
CA ASN A 254 13.77 -2.87 -1.22
C ASN A 254 14.27 -4.31 -1.40
N CYS A 255 13.63 -5.11 -2.26
CA CYS A 255 14.08 -6.45 -2.56
C CYS A 255 15.49 -6.41 -3.16
N GLY A 256 16.44 -7.18 -2.60
CA GLY A 256 17.85 -7.20 -3.05
C GLY A 256 18.11 -7.71 -4.47
N GLY A 257 17.05 -7.96 -5.24
CA GLY A 257 17.06 -8.48 -6.60
C GLY A 257 15.77 -9.26 -6.86
N HIS A 258 15.23 -9.19 -8.07
CA HIS A 258 14.01 -9.90 -8.43
C HIS A 258 14.32 -11.12 -9.29
N GLN A 259 14.33 -12.30 -8.69
CA GLN A 259 14.28 -13.56 -9.44
C GLN A 259 12.81 -13.87 -9.72
N VAL A 260 12.43 -13.88 -10.99
CA VAL A 260 11.03 -14.03 -11.39
C VAL A 260 10.75 -15.46 -11.82
N THR A 261 9.74 -16.09 -11.23
CA THR A 261 9.28 -17.45 -11.54
C THR A 261 7.78 -17.48 -11.85
N ALA A 262 7.32 -18.52 -12.55
CA ALA A 262 5.91 -18.68 -12.86
C ALA A 262 5.08 -18.92 -11.58
N ILE A 263 3.86 -18.37 -11.55
CA ILE A 263 2.90 -18.62 -10.49
C ILE A 263 2.30 -20.01 -10.72
N PRO A 264 2.31 -20.91 -9.72
CA PRO A 264 1.71 -22.23 -9.86
C PRO A 264 0.23 -22.14 -10.26
N ASN A 265 -0.19 -22.97 -11.22
CA ASN A 265 -1.57 -23.03 -11.76
C ASN A 265 -2.05 -21.78 -12.52
N TYR A 266 -1.14 -20.85 -12.87
CA TYR A 266 -1.44 -19.69 -13.71
C TYR A 266 -0.65 -19.79 -15.01
N ASP A 267 -1.28 -20.34 -16.05
CA ASP A 267 -0.68 -20.47 -17.37
C ASP A 267 -1.24 -19.40 -18.34
N PRO A 268 -0.39 -18.52 -18.91
CA PRO A 268 -0.81 -17.48 -19.85
C PRO A 268 -1.63 -17.99 -21.04
N TYR A 269 -1.40 -19.23 -21.49
CA TYR A 269 -2.03 -19.77 -22.70
C TYR A 269 -3.43 -20.33 -22.46
N THR A 270 -3.72 -20.76 -21.24
CA THR A 270 -5.01 -21.37 -20.86
C THR A 270 -5.87 -20.44 -19.99
N PHE A 271 -5.28 -19.37 -19.46
CA PHE A 271 -5.98 -18.44 -18.58
C PHE A 271 -7.06 -17.63 -19.31
N ASN A 272 -8.27 -17.61 -18.73
CA ASN A 272 -9.40 -16.87 -19.28
C ASN A 272 -9.32 -15.38 -18.88
N ILE A 273 -8.55 -14.61 -19.64
CA ILE A 273 -8.31 -13.18 -19.43
C ILE A 273 -9.63 -12.39 -19.35
N GLN A 274 -10.61 -12.69 -20.21
CA GLN A 274 -11.90 -12.00 -20.21
C GLN A 274 -12.65 -12.19 -18.89
N THR A 275 -12.65 -13.40 -18.34
CA THR A 275 -13.29 -13.70 -17.06
C THR A 275 -12.57 -12.97 -15.92
N ALA A 276 -11.25 -12.86 -15.98
CA ALA A 276 -10.49 -12.08 -15.02
C ALA A 276 -10.88 -10.59 -15.05
N PHE A 277 -10.96 -9.97 -16.23
CA PHE A 277 -11.43 -8.58 -16.35
C PHE A 277 -12.88 -8.39 -15.90
N ASN A 278 -13.76 -9.34 -16.22
CA ASN A 278 -15.15 -9.30 -15.76
C ASN A 278 -15.23 -9.34 -14.22
N SER A 279 -14.26 -9.96 -13.54
CA SER A 279 -14.19 -10.00 -12.07
C SER A 279 -13.90 -8.63 -11.44
N LEU A 280 -13.29 -7.70 -12.17
CA LEU A 280 -13.08 -6.32 -11.72
C LEU A 280 -14.40 -5.59 -11.47
N GLY A 281 -15.45 -5.92 -12.24
CA GLY A 281 -16.80 -5.35 -12.07
C GLY A 281 -17.62 -6.00 -10.94
N GLY A 282 -17.06 -6.96 -10.20
CA GLY A 282 -17.77 -7.73 -9.19
C GLY A 282 -18.39 -6.86 -8.08
N ARG A 283 -19.50 -7.36 -7.51
CA ARG A 283 -20.19 -6.72 -6.37
C ARG A 283 -19.28 -6.68 -5.14
N ARG A 284 -19.34 -5.58 -4.40
CA ARG A 284 -18.71 -5.45 -3.08
C ARG A 284 -19.48 -6.31 -2.08
N LEU A 285 -18.84 -7.32 -1.49
CA LEU A 285 -19.41 -8.11 -0.41
C LEU A 285 -18.95 -7.50 0.91
N ARG A 286 -19.90 -7.07 1.76
CA ARG A 286 -19.60 -6.36 3.02
C ARG A 286 -18.70 -5.13 2.82
N GLY A 287 -18.98 -4.36 1.77
CA GLY A 287 -18.18 -3.17 1.42
C GLY A 287 -16.81 -3.46 0.81
N ARG A 288 -16.34 -4.71 0.79
CA ARG A 288 -15.03 -5.09 0.23
C ARG A 288 -15.15 -5.80 -1.11
N ARG A 289 -14.26 -5.47 -2.04
CA ARG A 289 -14.07 -6.24 -3.27
C ARG A 289 -12.90 -7.22 -3.07
N HIS A 290 -13.18 -8.51 -3.19
CA HIS A 290 -12.16 -9.55 -3.03
C HIS A 290 -11.41 -9.74 -4.35
N GLN A 291 -10.10 -9.83 -4.25
CA GLN A 291 -9.23 -10.14 -5.39
C GLN A 291 -9.29 -11.64 -5.66
N ILE A 292 -9.86 -12.03 -6.81
CA ILE A 292 -9.98 -13.43 -7.23
C ILE A 292 -8.77 -13.86 -8.06
N ASN A 293 -8.22 -12.93 -8.85
CA ASN A 293 -7.12 -13.17 -9.78
C ASN A 293 -5.85 -12.44 -9.32
N GLU A 294 -4.69 -12.98 -9.66
CA GLU A 294 -3.41 -12.28 -9.51
C GLU A 294 -3.30 -11.19 -10.58
N TRP A 295 -2.94 -9.97 -10.19
CA TRP A 295 -2.79 -8.82 -11.09
C TRP A 295 -1.35 -8.34 -11.10
N CYS A 296 -0.90 -7.82 -12.25
CA CYS A 296 0.42 -7.26 -12.38
C CYS A 296 0.60 -6.04 -11.44
N SER A 297 1.81 -5.85 -10.95
CA SER A 297 2.21 -4.71 -10.12
C SER A 297 2.41 -3.41 -10.94
N PHE A 298 2.61 -3.52 -12.26
CA PHE A 298 2.92 -2.38 -13.14
C PHE A 298 1.78 -1.97 -14.08
N CYS A 299 0.95 -2.94 -14.48
CA CYS A 299 -0.17 -2.69 -15.39
C CYS A 299 -1.45 -3.38 -14.90
N ILE A 300 -2.56 -3.16 -15.61
CA ILE A 300 -3.86 -3.75 -15.28
C ILE A 300 -4.05 -5.18 -15.80
N ASN A 301 -3.02 -5.80 -16.40
CA ASN A 301 -3.12 -7.17 -16.90
C ASN A 301 -2.97 -8.22 -15.79
N PRO A 302 -3.59 -9.41 -15.94
CA PRO A 302 -3.37 -10.54 -15.04
C PRO A 302 -1.89 -10.92 -14.94
N ALA A 303 -1.47 -11.30 -13.73
CA ALA A 303 -0.10 -11.76 -13.48
C ALA A 303 0.02 -13.27 -13.65
N PHE A 304 1.15 -13.68 -14.21
CA PHE A 304 1.54 -15.08 -14.41
C PHE A 304 2.88 -15.40 -13.75
N PHE A 305 3.59 -14.37 -13.29
CA PHE A 305 4.90 -14.48 -12.70
C PHE A 305 4.95 -13.75 -11.37
N ARG A 306 5.81 -14.23 -10.48
CA ARG A 306 6.08 -13.62 -9.18
C ARG A 306 7.57 -13.57 -8.89
N CYS A 307 7.98 -12.63 -8.05
CA CYS A 307 9.30 -12.70 -7.43
C CYS A 307 9.37 -13.93 -6.50
N SER A 308 10.47 -14.67 -6.58
CA SER A 308 10.82 -15.81 -5.70
C SER A 308 12.18 -15.63 -5.03
N THR A 309 12.69 -14.40 -4.98
CA THR A 309 13.91 -14.11 -4.22
C THR A 309 13.63 -14.33 -2.74
N THR A 310 14.47 -15.12 -2.08
CA THR A 310 14.40 -15.31 -0.63
C THR A 310 14.62 -13.98 0.08
N GLN A 311 13.64 -13.57 0.87
CA GLN A 311 13.68 -12.40 1.73
C GLN A 311 14.31 -12.77 3.07
N ILE A 312 15.11 -11.87 3.62
CA ILE A 312 15.69 -11.99 4.97
C ILE A 312 14.89 -11.21 6.01
N ILE A 313 14.02 -10.31 5.55
CA ILE A 313 13.15 -9.49 6.39
C ILE A 313 11.72 -9.56 5.86
N ASP A 314 10.74 -9.45 6.75
CA ASP A 314 9.33 -9.37 6.38
C ASP A 314 8.92 -7.94 5.93
N ILE A 315 7.64 -7.74 5.63
CA ILE A 315 7.08 -6.42 5.27
C ILE A 315 7.19 -5.39 6.42
N PHE A 316 7.39 -5.85 7.64
CA PHE A 316 7.54 -5.05 8.85
C PHE A 316 9.02 -4.88 9.24
N ALA A 317 9.96 -5.26 8.37
CA ALA A 317 11.40 -5.19 8.63
C ALA A 317 11.86 -5.99 9.87
N ASN A 318 11.15 -7.07 10.22
CA ASN A 318 11.61 -8.08 11.16
C ASN A 318 12.40 -9.14 10.43
N ASP A 319 13.41 -9.70 11.09
CA ASP A 319 14.19 -10.80 10.55
C ASP A 319 13.31 -12.05 10.41
N ILE A 320 13.41 -12.75 9.28
CA ILE A 320 12.73 -14.01 9.06
C ILE A 320 13.63 -15.13 9.58
N GLU A 321 13.16 -15.84 10.60
CA GLU A 321 13.96 -16.87 11.30
C GLU A 321 14.35 -18.04 10.39
N ASP A 322 13.43 -18.48 9.52
CA ASP A 322 13.66 -19.58 8.56
C ASP A 322 13.58 -19.10 7.11
N PRO A 323 14.72 -19.05 6.39
CA PRO A 323 14.76 -18.72 4.95
C PRO A 323 14.00 -19.71 4.05
N SER A 324 13.69 -20.91 4.55
CA SER A 324 12.91 -21.94 3.84
C SER A 324 11.41 -21.76 4.02
N SER A 325 10.99 -20.91 4.97
CA SER A 325 9.58 -20.64 5.22
C SER A 325 8.90 -20.02 3.98
N PRO A 326 7.59 -20.26 3.79
CA PRO A 326 6.85 -19.63 2.70
C PRO A 326 6.81 -18.10 2.81
N GLU A 327 6.98 -17.54 4.01
CA GLU A 327 7.02 -16.10 4.28
C GLU A 327 8.31 -15.46 3.75
N ALA A 328 9.42 -16.22 3.72
CA ALA A 328 10.66 -15.79 3.09
C ALA A 328 10.59 -15.77 1.55
N GLN A 329 9.56 -16.37 0.93
CA GLN A 329 9.57 -16.60 -0.51
C GLN A 329 8.96 -15.44 -1.32
N GLY A 330 9.84 -14.55 -1.78
CA GLY A 330 9.51 -13.46 -2.69
C GLY A 330 9.02 -12.19 -1.98
N CYS A 331 9.29 -11.04 -2.57
CA CYS A 331 8.91 -9.74 -2.00
C CYS A 331 7.45 -9.30 -2.27
N GLY A 332 6.63 -10.16 -2.86
CA GLY A 332 5.25 -9.82 -3.26
C GLY A 332 5.08 -9.22 -4.66
N LEU A 333 6.16 -8.97 -5.42
CA LEU A 333 6.08 -8.51 -6.82
C LEU A 333 5.36 -9.55 -7.70
N ARG A 334 4.43 -9.07 -8.55
CA ARG A 334 3.66 -9.88 -9.52
C ARG A 334 3.72 -9.25 -10.91
N LEU A 335 3.94 -10.06 -11.95
CA LEU A 335 4.14 -9.56 -13.31
C LEU A 335 3.29 -10.34 -14.33
N CYS A 336 2.73 -9.62 -15.30
CA CYS A 336 2.25 -10.23 -16.54
C CYS A 336 3.45 -10.59 -17.45
N GLN A 337 3.21 -11.30 -18.55
CA GLN A 337 4.27 -11.67 -19.49
C GLN A 337 5.04 -10.44 -20.02
N GLY A 338 4.34 -9.43 -20.54
CA GLY A 338 4.99 -8.24 -21.10
C GLY A 338 5.80 -7.44 -20.07
N CYS A 339 5.30 -7.32 -18.84
CA CYS A 339 6.03 -6.64 -17.76
C CYS A 339 7.23 -7.44 -17.25
N LYS A 340 7.19 -8.78 -17.30
CA LYS A 340 8.37 -9.62 -17.06
C LYS A 340 9.42 -9.39 -18.13
N ASP A 341 9.03 -9.38 -19.41
CA ASP A 341 9.98 -9.19 -20.51
C ASP A 341 10.67 -7.81 -20.41
N LEU A 342 9.92 -6.76 -20.03
CA LEU A 342 10.50 -5.44 -19.72
C LEU A 342 11.45 -5.45 -18.51
N MET A 343 11.11 -6.19 -17.45
CA MET A 343 11.99 -6.35 -16.29
C MET A 343 13.31 -7.02 -16.67
N ASP A 344 13.26 -8.05 -17.51
CA ASP A 344 14.45 -8.74 -18.02
C ASP A 344 15.29 -7.80 -18.91
N GLU A 345 14.64 -7.04 -19.81
CA GLU A 345 15.30 -6.05 -20.69
C GLU A 345 16.01 -4.93 -19.90
N HIS A 346 15.34 -4.40 -18.87
CA HIS A 346 15.83 -3.30 -18.05
C HIS A 346 16.60 -3.75 -16.80
N ARG A 347 16.95 -5.04 -16.68
CA ARG A 347 17.74 -5.60 -15.56
C ARG A 347 17.17 -5.25 -14.18
N ASN A 348 15.86 -5.40 -14.02
CA ASN A 348 15.12 -5.10 -12.79
C ASN A 348 15.11 -3.62 -12.36
N ASP A 349 15.39 -2.68 -13.26
CA ASP A 349 15.27 -1.24 -12.99
C ASP A 349 13.81 -0.78 -13.14
N PHE A 350 13.11 -0.60 -12.02
CA PHE A 350 11.69 -0.24 -12.00
C PHE A 350 11.41 1.11 -12.63
N ASP A 351 12.30 2.09 -12.42
CA ASP A 351 12.14 3.46 -12.95
C ASP A 351 12.12 3.40 -14.48
N ARG A 352 13.03 2.61 -15.08
CA ARG A 352 13.06 2.37 -16.53
C ARG A 352 11.88 1.55 -17.03
N VAL A 353 11.50 0.49 -16.33
CA VAL A 353 10.36 -0.36 -16.72
C VAL A 353 9.08 0.47 -16.75
N ILE A 354 8.82 1.25 -15.70
CA ILE A 354 7.62 2.08 -15.59
C ILE A 354 7.63 3.20 -16.63
N ALA A 355 8.79 3.80 -16.93
CA ALA A 355 8.94 4.79 -18.00
C ALA A 355 8.76 4.20 -19.41
N ALA A 356 9.10 2.92 -19.61
CA ALA A 356 8.97 2.22 -20.88
C ALA A 356 7.55 1.70 -21.16
N LEU A 357 6.65 1.70 -20.15
CA LEU A 357 5.26 1.31 -20.36
C LEU A 357 4.59 2.25 -21.38
N PRO A 358 3.90 1.72 -22.40
CA PRO A 358 3.31 2.57 -23.44
C PRO A 358 2.22 3.47 -22.84
N GLY A 359 2.33 4.78 -23.05
CA GLY A 359 1.42 5.79 -22.48
C GLY A 359 -0.05 5.71 -22.91
N ALA A 360 -0.41 4.81 -23.83
CA ALA A 360 -1.80 4.53 -24.25
C ALA A 360 -2.38 3.26 -23.61
N THR A 361 -1.57 2.47 -22.91
CA THR A 361 -1.98 1.22 -22.27
C THR A 361 -1.68 1.26 -20.77
N GLU A 362 -2.75 1.22 -19.97
CA GLU A 362 -2.88 0.23 -18.90
C GLU A 362 -1.87 0.26 -17.74
N LYS A 363 -1.08 1.32 -17.55
CA LYS A 363 -0.27 1.49 -16.34
C LYS A 363 -1.21 1.51 -15.12
N ARG A 364 -0.84 0.74 -14.10
CA ARG A 364 -1.55 0.69 -12.83
C ARG A 364 -1.36 2.02 -12.10
N ALA A 365 -2.43 2.60 -11.55
CA ALA A 365 -2.37 3.89 -10.86
C ALA A 365 -1.29 3.92 -9.77
N ASP A 366 -1.21 2.87 -8.97
CA ASP A 366 -0.29 2.76 -7.85
C ASP A 366 1.12 2.22 -8.23
N ALA A 367 1.38 1.98 -9.52
CA ALA A 367 2.71 1.56 -9.98
C ALA A 367 3.75 2.65 -9.71
N GLU A 368 3.33 3.92 -9.67
CA GLU A 368 4.20 5.05 -9.35
C GLU A 368 4.79 4.98 -7.95
N PHE A 369 4.10 4.33 -7.00
CA PHE A 369 4.65 4.10 -5.66
C PHE A 369 5.79 3.10 -5.62
N LEU A 370 6.07 2.40 -6.72
CA LEU A 370 7.20 1.47 -6.83
C LEU A 370 8.45 2.13 -7.44
N VAL A 371 8.37 3.41 -7.83
CA VAL A 371 9.47 4.20 -8.41
C VAL A 371 10.25 4.88 -7.29
N ASN A 372 11.56 5.05 -7.47
CA ASN A 372 12.39 5.81 -6.55
C ASN A 372 11.95 7.29 -6.49
N GLY A 373 11.89 7.84 -5.28
CA GLY A 373 11.43 9.22 -5.08
C GLY A 373 9.93 9.44 -5.30
N SER A 374 9.13 8.36 -5.36
CA SER A 374 7.67 8.41 -5.27
C SER A 374 7.19 8.97 -3.93
N ASP A 375 5.94 9.41 -3.87
CA ASP A 375 5.30 9.96 -2.67
C ASP A 375 5.45 9.03 -1.47
N LEU A 376 5.28 7.73 -1.72
CA LEU A 376 5.42 6.71 -0.71
C LEU A 376 6.87 6.58 -0.23
N ASN A 377 7.83 6.56 -1.16
CA ASN A 377 9.24 6.50 -0.81
C ASN A 377 9.65 7.74 0.01
N ARG A 378 9.24 8.95 -0.40
CA ARG A 378 9.51 10.19 0.32
C ARG A 378 8.96 10.17 1.74
N TYR A 379 7.73 9.72 1.93
CA TYR A 379 7.10 9.64 3.25
C TYR A 379 7.82 8.70 4.25
N PHE A 380 8.49 7.65 3.76
CA PHE A 380 9.14 6.64 4.60
C PHE A 380 10.67 6.75 4.68
N SER A 381 11.30 7.47 3.75
CA SER A 381 12.76 7.65 3.70
C SER A 381 13.28 8.82 4.54
N GLU A 382 12.39 9.72 4.97
CA GLU A 382 12.64 10.79 5.95
C GLU A 382 11.96 10.47 7.31
#